data_AF-A0A3C0BC44-F1
#
_entry.id   AF-A0A3C0BC44-F1
#
_cell.length_a   1.000
_cell.length_b   1.000
_cell.length_c   1.000
_cell.angle_alpha   90.00
_cell.angle_beta   90.00
_cell.angle_gamma   90.00
#
_symmetry.space_group_name_H-M   'P 1'
#
loop_
_entity.id
_entity.type
_entity.pdbx_description
1 polymer ?
#
loop_
_entity_poly.entity_id
_entity_poly.type
_entity_poly.pdbx_seq_one_letter_code
_entity_poly.pdbx_strand_id
1 'polypeptide(L)'
;MPYPDHSSFRSLGFYLLAVTLWACQGNSVETIEVATLESPEVEPVIVYDASDSLLMGLNVFNLDSVLKNASFAYLIYDATTDSIIAERNPDLSLVPASTIKLFTTAAALELLGPGAHFGTRLLYDGEIENRILKGNLIIKGGGDPTFCIGEQTMNKVFAAWGSSVAQLNIDSITGDIIGDARIFSEDFIPYTWTWGEINLGYSAAPSGLSFNGNLFRLVFDPNSKDLIIPQAGDLALTHPNSAYLNQTAIYDADDELYLVGFPNSSEKKIRGTVREGT
;
A
#
# COMPACT_ATOMS: atom_id res chain seq x y z
N MET A 1 -14.69 33.94 14.57
CA MET A 1 -15.10 32.96 15.59
C MET A 1 -13.84 32.29 16.09
N PRO A 2 -13.47 32.40 17.38
CA PRO A 2 -12.30 31.73 17.91
C PRO A 2 -12.62 30.27 18.31
N TYR A 3 -11.67 29.38 18.07
CA TYR A 3 -11.72 27.96 18.47
C TYR A 3 -11.73 27.82 20.00
N PRO A 4 -12.44 26.82 20.56
CA PRO A 4 -12.43 26.59 22.00
C PRO A 4 -11.11 25.96 22.47
N ASP A 5 -10.68 26.47 23.61
CA ASP A 5 -9.58 25.99 24.44
C ASP A 5 -9.85 24.56 24.95
N HIS A 6 -8.92 23.65 24.68
CA HIS A 6 -8.94 22.27 25.17
C HIS A 6 -7.99 22.06 26.35
N SER A 7 -7.94 22.98 27.32
CA SER A 7 -7.25 22.75 28.60
C SER A 7 -8.17 22.15 29.67
N SER A 8 -8.61 20.89 29.51
CA SER A 8 -9.06 20.07 30.67
C SER A 8 -9.24 18.59 30.29
N PHE A 9 -8.15 17.85 30.08
CA PHE A 9 -8.20 16.39 30.15
C PHE A 9 -7.72 15.92 31.52
N ARG A 10 -8.67 15.42 32.32
CA ARG A 10 -8.38 14.60 33.50
C ARG A 10 -7.67 13.34 33.02
N SER A 11 -6.60 12.94 33.71
CA SER A 11 -5.79 11.78 33.37
C SER A 11 -6.62 10.49 33.43
N LEU A 12 -6.98 9.93 32.27
CA LEU A 12 -7.22 8.50 32.16
C LEU A 12 -5.86 7.84 31.94
N GLY A 13 -5.42 7.02 32.89
CA GLY A 13 -4.22 6.21 32.73
C GLY A 13 -4.48 5.10 31.72
N PHE A 14 -3.80 5.13 30.58
CA PHE A 14 -3.76 4.02 29.63
C PHE A 14 -2.46 3.25 29.86
N TYR A 15 -2.55 1.96 30.12
CA TYR A 15 -1.39 1.08 30.28
C TYR A 15 -0.95 0.53 28.91
N LEU A 16 0.36 0.55 28.64
CA LEU A 16 0.97 0.21 27.34
C LEU A 16 1.57 -1.21 27.34
N LEU A 17 1.20 -2.04 26.35
CA LEU A 17 1.87 -3.28 25.99
C LEU A 17 2.66 -3.07 24.69
N ALA A 18 3.98 -3.32 24.67
CA ALA A 18 4.84 -3.12 23.49
C ALA A 18 5.58 -4.40 23.07
N VAL A 19 5.46 -4.80 21.79
CA VAL A 19 6.32 -5.78 21.10
C VAL A 19 6.47 -5.37 19.63
N THR A 20 7.70 -5.31 19.11
CA THR A 20 8.04 -5.07 17.69
C THR A 20 8.99 -6.17 17.19
N LEU A 21 8.79 -6.75 15.99
CA LEU A 21 9.64 -7.83 15.43
C LEU A 21 10.07 -7.55 13.98
N TRP A 22 11.27 -8.02 13.61
CA TRP A 22 12.02 -7.73 12.37
C TRP A 22 12.58 -9.02 11.70
N ALA A 23 12.84 -9.02 10.39
CA ALA A 23 13.59 -10.10 9.70
C ALA A 23 14.33 -9.64 8.42
N CYS A 24 15.59 -10.07 8.23
CA CYS A 24 16.46 -9.86 7.06
C CYS A 24 16.75 -11.19 6.31
N GLN A 25 17.02 -11.10 4.99
CA GLN A 25 17.40 -12.19 4.06
C GLN A 25 18.94 -12.33 3.89
N GLY A 26 19.40 -13.48 3.37
CA GLY A 26 20.81 -13.76 3.02
C GLY A 26 20.99 -14.65 1.77
N ASN A 27 22.09 -14.40 1.03
CA ASN A 27 22.47 -14.82 -0.34
C ASN A 27 23.22 -16.16 -0.49
N SER A 28 23.32 -16.67 -1.74
CA SER A 28 24.58 -17.13 -2.38
C SER A 28 24.43 -17.41 -3.91
N VAL A 29 25.47 -17.08 -4.71
CA VAL A 29 25.59 -17.32 -6.17
C VAL A 29 26.86 -18.17 -6.43
N GLU A 30 26.80 -19.14 -7.35
CA GLU A 30 27.96 -19.93 -7.83
C GLU A 30 28.42 -19.51 -9.24
N THR A 31 29.74 -19.52 -9.45
CA THR A 31 30.47 -19.19 -10.70
C THR A 31 30.62 -20.38 -11.65
N ILE A 32 30.49 -20.15 -12.97
CA ILE A 32 30.73 -21.14 -14.05
C ILE A 32 31.93 -20.67 -14.90
N GLU A 33 32.84 -21.59 -15.22
CA GLU A 33 33.99 -21.38 -16.12
C GLU A 33 33.57 -21.24 -17.60
N VAL A 34 34.22 -20.33 -18.32
CA VAL A 34 34.00 -20.08 -19.75
C VAL A 34 35.22 -20.54 -20.55
N ALA A 35 35.00 -21.44 -21.51
CA ALA A 35 36.01 -21.87 -22.48
C ALA A 35 36.18 -20.82 -23.59
N THR A 36 37.43 -20.57 -23.99
CA THR A 36 37.80 -19.62 -25.06
C THR A 36 37.71 -20.28 -26.43
N LEU A 37 36.93 -19.69 -27.34
CA LEU A 37 36.98 -19.93 -28.78
C LEU A 37 37.66 -18.73 -29.45
N GLU A 38 38.61 -19.00 -30.35
CA GLU A 38 39.32 -17.97 -31.13
C GLU A 38 38.34 -17.20 -32.04
N SER A 39 38.43 -15.86 -32.02
CA SER A 39 37.56 -14.97 -32.80
C SER A 39 38.09 -14.74 -34.22
N PRO A 40 37.23 -14.69 -35.26
CA PRO A 40 37.63 -14.26 -36.59
C PRO A 40 37.98 -12.76 -36.62
N GLU A 41 38.73 -12.35 -37.65
CA GLU A 41 39.22 -10.98 -37.87
C GLU A 41 38.12 -9.92 -37.68
N VAL A 42 38.39 -8.97 -36.79
CA VAL A 42 37.48 -7.89 -36.39
C VAL A 42 37.53 -6.80 -37.46
N GLU A 43 36.44 -6.61 -38.21
CA GLU A 43 36.21 -5.39 -38.97
C GLU A 43 36.30 -4.16 -38.05
N PRO A 44 36.77 -2.99 -38.52
CA PRO A 44 36.99 -1.84 -37.66
C PRO A 44 35.68 -1.47 -36.95
N VAL A 45 35.64 -1.73 -35.65
CA VAL A 45 34.58 -1.25 -34.77
C VAL A 45 34.70 0.26 -34.76
N ILE A 46 33.75 0.94 -35.40
CA ILE A 46 33.57 2.37 -35.18
C ILE A 46 33.18 2.51 -33.71
N VAL A 47 34.16 2.84 -32.87
CA VAL A 47 33.93 3.19 -31.47
C VAL A 47 33.38 4.61 -31.49
N TYR A 48 32.05 4.70 -31.50
CA TYR A 48 31.38 5.94 -31.15
C TYR A 48 31.70 6.25 -29.68
N ASP A 49 32.02 7.50 -29.36
CA ASP A 49 32.02 7.92 -27.96
C ASP A 49 30.63 7.58 -27.35
N ALA A 50 30.58 7.19 -26.08
CA ALA A 50 29.31 6.91 -25.41
C ALA A 50 28.37 8.12 -25.47
N SER A 51 28.95 9.33 -25.52
CA SER A 51 28.23 10.58 -25.78
C SER A 51 27.60 10.59 -27.19
N ASP A 52 28.36 10.24 -28.23
CA ASP A 52 27.88 10.18 -29.62
C ASP A 52 26.77 9.13 -29.82
N SER A 53 26.92 7.95 -29.22
CA SER A 53 25.89 6.89 -29.28
C SER A 53 24.61 7.29 -28.55
N LEU A 54 24.74 7.92 -27.38
CA LEU A 54 23.59 8.44 -26.63
C LEU A 54 22.87 9.54 -27.42
N LEU A 55 23.62 10.53 -27.94
CA LEU A 55 23.06 11.62 -28.72
C LEU A 55 22.39 11.13 -30.00
N MET A 56 22.96 10.13 -30.68
CA MET A 56 22.35 9.47 -31.82
C MET A 56 21.03 8.77 -31.42
N GLY A 57 21.03 8.02 -30.32
CA GLY A 57 19.82 7.38 -29.77
C GLY A 57 18.73 8.39 -29.43
N LEU A 58 19.09 9.51 -28.81
CA LEU A 58 18.16 10.60 -28.50
C LEU A 58 17.60 11.25 -29.76
N ASN A 59 18.40 11.41 -30.81
CA ASN A 59 17.91 11.91 -32.09
C ASN A 59 16.87 10.97 -32.73
N VAL A 60 17.10 9.66 -32.69
CA VAL A 60 16.10 8.67 -33.16
C VAL A 60 14.85 8.73 -32.30
N PHE A 61 14.99 8.73 -30.97
CA PHE A 61 13.88 8.80 -30.03
C PHE A 61 13.04 10.08 -30.21
N ASN A 62 13.69 11.23 -30.42
CA ASN A 62 13.03 12.52 -30.65
C ASN A 62 12.16 12.53 -31.93
N LEU A 63 12.46 11.66 -32.89
CA LEU A 63 11.78 11.54 -34.17
C LEU A 63 10.81 10.36 -34.22
N ASP A 64 10.66 9.61 -33.13
CA ASP A 64 9.78 8.45 -33.11
C ASP A 64 8.32 8.88 -33.34
N SER A 65 7.72 8.32 -34.39
CA SER A 65 6.33 8.57 -34.78
C SER A 65 5.32 8.23 -33.68
N VAL A 66 5.65 7.32 -32.75
CA VAL A 66 4.81 6.99 -31.59
C VAL A 66 4.64 8.22 -30.68
N LEU A 67 5.63 9.10 -30.61
CA LEU A 67 5.63 10.30 -29.77
C LEU A 67 5.06 11.54 -30.47
N LYS A 68 4.57 11.42 -31.71
CA LYS A 68 4.13 12.56 -32.55
C LYS A 68 3.18 13.53 -31.85
N ASN A 69 2.27 13.02 -31.02
CA ASN A 69 1.28 13.82 -30.28
C ASN A 69 1.55 13.87 -28.76
N ALA A 70 2.65 13.27 -28.31
CA ALA A 70 2.99 13.21 -26.88
C ALA A 70 3.71 14.49 -26.43
N SER A 71 3.36 14.96 -25.24
CA SER A 71 4.23 15.89 -24.50
C SER A 71 5.24 15.06 -23.70
N PHE A 72 6.52 15.20 -24.01
CA PHE A 72 7.58 14.50 -23.27
C PHE A 72 8.79 15.41 -23.08
N ALA A 73 9.47 15.16 -21.98
CA ALA A 73 10.67 15.87 -21.57
C ALA A 73 11.67 14.87 -21.00
N TYR A 74 12.96 15.22 -21.07
CA TYR A 74 14.02 14.51 -20.38
C TYR A 74 15.13 15.48 -19.99
N LEU A 75 15.84 15.14 -18.93
CA LEU A 75 17.08 15.77 -18.48
C LEU A 75 18.04 14.64 -18.12
N ILE A 76 19.16 14.57 -18.84
CA ILE A 76 20.23 13.61 -18.58
C ILE A 76 21.37 14.39 -17.95
N TYR A 77 21.69 14.01 -16.72
CA TYR A 77 22.62 14.72 -15.86
C TYR A 77 23.76 13.79 -15.42
N ASP A 78 24.98 14.26 -15.54
CA ASP A 78 26.14 13.61 -14.94
C ASP A 78 26.36 14.16 -13.53
N ALA A 79 26.00 13.35 -12.53
CA ALA A 79 26.17 13.71 -11.12
C ALA A 79 27.64 13.79 -10.67
N THR A 80 28.58 13.24 -11.44
CA THR A 80 30.02 13.26 -11.09
C THR A 80 30.70 14.54 -11.55
N THR A 81 30.33 15.03 -12.73
CA THR A 81 30.87 16.26 -13.31
C THR A 81 29.99 17.48 -13.07
N ASP A 82 28.81 17.29 -12.46
CA ASP A 82 27.82 18.33 -12.19
C ASP A 82 27.39 19.04 -13.48
N SER A 83 27.12 18.25 -14.54
CA SER A 83 26.86 18.78 -15.88
C SER A 83 25.68 18.10 -16.58
N ILE A 84 24.99 18.89 -17.41
CA ILE A 84 23.89 18.39 -18.26
C ILE A 84 24.51 17.79 -19.52
N ILE A 85 24.18 16.52 -19.80
CA ILE A 85 24.61 15.81 -21.01
C ILE A 85 23.64 16.09 -22.16
N ALA A 86 22.34 16.03 -21.89
CA ALA A 86 21.29 16.29 -22.87
C ALA A 86 19.97 16.64 -22.19
N GLU A 87 19.15 17.45 -22.85
CA GLU A 87 17.84 17.84 -22.34
C GLU A 87 16.84 18.09 -23.46
N ARG A 88 15.57 17.94 -23.14
CA ARG A 88 14.46 18.34 -24.00
C ARG A 88 13.32 18.84 -23.13
N ASN A 89 12.90 20.08 -23.36
CA ASN A 89 11.83 20.73 -22.61
C ASN A 89 12.00 20.62 -21.07
N PRO A 90 13.17 20.92 -20.50
CA PRO A 90 13.47 20.65 -19.09
C PRO A 90 12.49 21.33 -18.12
N ASP A 91 11.93 22.48 -18.50
CA ASP A 91 10.98 23.25 -17.68
C ASP A 91 9.50 22.90 -17.94
N LEU A 92 9.22 21.92 -18.81
CA LEU A 92 7.85 21.53 -19.13
C LEU A 92 7.23 20.75 -17.96
N SER A 93 6.17 21.31 -17.39
CA SER A 93 5.36 20.62 -16.38
C SER A 93 4.60 19.45 -16.99
N LEU A 94 4.85 18.25 -16.45
CA LEU A 94 4.19 17.00 -16.84
C LEU A 94 3.54 16.34 -15.61
N VAL A 95 2.56 15.47 -15.84
CA VAL A 95 2.01 14.63 -14.76
C VAL A 95 3.06 13.58 -14.40
N PRO A 96 3.63 13.60 -13.18
CA PRO A 96 4.75 12.73 -12.81
C PRO A 96 4.35 11.25 -12.66
N ALA A 97 3.05 10.97 -12.53
CA ALA A 97 2.56 9.65 -12.12
C ALA A 97 3.34 9.17 -10.88
N SER A 98 3.81 7.92 -10.87
CA SER A 98 4.54 7.36 -9.72
C SER A 98 5.94 7.94 -9.49
N THR A 99 6.52 8.76 -10.39
CA THR A 99 7.81 9.39 -10.12
C THR A 99 7.73 10.42 -8.99
N ILE A 100 6.52 10.93 -8.67
CA ILE A 100 6.29 11.78 -7.50
C ILE A 100 6.73 11.13 -6.18
N LYS A 101 6.76 9.79 -6.13
CA LYS A 101 7.19 9.02 -4.96
C LYS A 101 8.64 9.34 -4.58
N LEU A 102 9.49 9.79 -5.51
CA LEU A 102 10.84 10.25 -5.19
C LEU A 102 10.81 11.41 -4.20
N PHE A 103 9.98 12.43 -4.44
CA PHE A 103 9.83 13.59 -3.57
C PHE A 103 9.22 13.22 -2.22
N THR A 104 8.14 12.42 -2.22
CA THR A 104 7.51 11.96 -0.97
C THR A 104 8.47 11.12 -0.13
N THR A 105 9.28 10.27 -0.76
CA THR A 105 10.26 9.42 -0.07
C THR A 105 11.39 10.25 0.50
N ALA A 106 11.93 11.20 -0.27
CA ALA A 106 12.96 12.12 0.22
C ALA A 106 12.46 12.94 1.42
N ALA A 107 11.25 13.48 1.34
CA ALA A 107 10.63 14.20 2.45
C ALA A 107 10.41 13.30 3.69
N ALA A 108 9.95 12.06 3.50
CA ALA A 108 9.77 11.11 4.60
C ALA A 108 11.11 10.75 5.26
N LEU A 109 12.17 10.52 4.48
CA LEU A 109 13.51 10.22 5.01
C LEU A 109 14.09 11.41 5.78
N GLU A 110 13.91 12.64 5.29
CA GLU A 110 14.39 13.85 5.96
C GLU A 110 13.64 14.11 7.27
N LEU A 111 12.31 13.96 7.27
CA LEU A 111 11.46 14.29 8.41
C LEU A 111 11.44 13.20 9.49
N LEU A 112 11.45 11.92 9.08
CA LEU A 112 11.29 10.78 9.99
C LEU A 112 12.61 10.06 10.27
N GLY A 113 13.59 10.19 9.37
CA GLY A 113 14.81 9.39 9.38
C GLY A 113 14.64 7.99 8.79
N PRO A 114 15.72 7.34 8.35
CA PRO A 114 15.68 6.00 7.75
C PRO A 114 15.32 4.88 8.75
N GLY A 115 15.43 5.15 10.06
CA GLY A 115 15.07 4.22 11.14
C GLY A 115 13.67 4.45 11.70
N ALA A 116 12.81 5.20 11.01
CA ALA A 116 11.46 5.45 11.45
C ALA A 116 10.63 4.15 11.51
N HIS A 117 9.85 3.99 12.57
CA HIS A 117 8.95 2.86 12.75
C HIS A 117 7.56 3.35 13.14
N PHE A 118 6.55 2.76 12.50
CA PHE A 118 5.14 2.95 12.85
C PHE A 118 4.72 1.79 13.74
N GLY A 119 4.10 2.09 14.89
CA GLY A 119 3.76 1.07 15.88
C GLY A 119 2.27 1.06 16.19
N THR A 120 1.67 -0.13 16.12
CA THR A 120 0.31 -0.39 16.63
C THR A 120 0.39 -0.89 18.06
N ARG A 121 -0.41 -0.29 18.95
CA ARG A 121 -0.37 -0.56 20.40
C ARG A 121 -1.64 -1.25 20.87
N LEU A 122 -1.50 -2.22 21.76
CA LEU A 122 -2.61 -2.78 22.52
C LEU A 122 -2.66 -2.11 23.89
N LEU A 123 -3.79 -1.47 24.18
CA LEU A 123 -4.05 -0.74 25.42
C LEU A 123 -5.31 -1.31 26.06
N TYR A 124 -5.52 -1.03 27.34
CA TYR A 124 -6.82 -1.26 27.98
C TYR A 124 -7.17 -0.08 28.90
N ASP A 125 -8.44 0.06 29.21
CA ASP A 125 -8.96 0.92 30.28
C ASP A 125 -9.71 0.10 31.33
N GLY A 126 -10.15 0.75 32.41
CA GLY A 126 -10.89 0.08 33.47
C GLY A 126 -10.03 -0.78 34.40
N GLU A 127 -10.67 -1.74 35.06
CA GLU A 127 -10.06 -2.53 36.14
C GLU A 127 -10.12 -4.03 35.84
N ILE A 128 -9.10 -4.77 36.28
CA ILE A 128 -9.04 -6.23 36.15
C ILE A 128 -9.41 -6.84 37.50
N GLU A 129 -10.56 -7.51 37.56
CA GLU A 129 -11.06 -8.17 38.78
C GLU A 129 -11.48 -9.59 38.47
N ASN A 130 -11.03 -10.56 39.28
CA ASN A 130 -11.39 -11.98 39.11
C ASN A 130 -11.20 -12.48 37.67
N ARG A 131 -10.10 -12.08 37.01
CA ARG A 131 -9.75 -12.41 35.61
C ARG A 131 -10.62 -11.75 34.53
N ILE A 132 -11.54 -10.86 34.94
CA ILE A 132 -12.41 -10.10 34.05
C ILE A 132 -11.86 -8.68 33.90
N LEU A 133 -11.62 -8.22 32.67
CA LEU A 133 -11.39 -6.82 32.37
C LEU A 133 -12.74 -6.08 32.33
N LYS A 134 -13.00 -5.28 33.36
CA LYS A 134 -14.14 -4.37 33.46
C LYS A 134 -13.83 -3.05 32.77
N GLY A 135 -13.69 -3.11 31.46
CA GLY A 135 -13.30 -2.00 30.59
C GLY A 135 -13.14 -2.48 29.16
N ASN A 136 -12.47 -1.68 28.36
CA ASN A 136 -12.27 -1.88 26.93
C ASN A 136 -10.83 -2.31 26.64
N LEU A 137 -10.67 -3.11 25.59
CA LEU A 137 -9.39 -3.36 24.95
C LEU A 137 -9.28 -2.47 23.72
N ILE A 138 -8.22 -1.68 23.61
CA ILE A 138 -8.06 -0.66 22.58
C ILE A 138 -6.84 -0.99 21.73
N ILE A 139 -7.06 -1.21 20.44
CA ILE A 139 -6.03 -1.33 19.42
C ILE A 139 -5.78 0.07 18.87
N LYS A 140 -4.71 0.73 19.31
CA LYS A 140 -4.36 2.09 18.88
C LYS A 140 -3.38 2.05 17.72
N GLY A 141 -3.83 2.50 16.56
CA GLY A 141 -3.05 2.56 15.33
C GLY A 141 -2.01 3.67 15.32
N GLY A 142 -0.81 3.33 14.86
CA GLY A 142 0.27 4.28 14.63
C GLY A 142 0.49 4.65 13.16
N GLY A 143 -0.41 4.23 12.26
CA GLY A 143 -0.25 4.43 10.82
C GLY A 143 0.72 3.45 10.17
N ASP A 144 0.90 2.25 10.72
CA ASP A 144 1.75 1.20 10.14
C ASP A 144 1.10 0.62 8.87
N PRO A 145 1.66 0.88 7.68
CA PRO A 145 1.08 0.38 6.43
C PRO A 145 1.33 -1.12 6.23
N THR A 146 2.15 -1.75 7.08
CA THR A 146 2.50 -3.18 7.02
C THR A 146 1.74 -4.04 8.02
N PHE A 147 0.86 -3.42 8.81
CA PHE A 147 0.15 -4.06 9.90
C PHE A 147 -0.65 -5.29 9.43
N CYS A 148 -0.25 -6.47 9.92
CA CYS A 148 -0.89 -7.76 9.62
C CYS A 148 -1.01 -8.08 8.11
N ILE A 149 -0.07 -7.64 7.27
CA ILE A 149 -0.01 -8.12 5.88
C ILE A 149 0.41 -9.59 5.87
N GLY A 150 -0.49 -10.43 5.36
CA GLY A 150 -0.29 -11.87 5.24
C GLY A 150 -0.55 -12.64 6.54
N GLU A 151 -1.00 -13.88 6.36
CA GLU A 151 -1.48 -14.74 7.46
C GLU A 151 -0.43 -14.98 8.55
N GLN A 152 0.84 -15.18 8.16
CA GLN A 152 1.91 -15.43 9.12
C GLN A 152 2.16 -14.22 10.04
N THR A 153 2.18 -13.01 9.49
CA THR A 153 2.38 -11.77 10.25
C THR A 153 1.20 -11.56 11.20
N MET A 154 -0.02 -11.72 10.68
CA MET A 154 -1.26 -11.64 11.46
C MET A 154 -1.25 -12.61 12.65
N ASN A 155 -0.94 -13.89 12.42
CA ASN A 155 -0.90 -14.90 13.47
C ASN A 155 0.13 -14.56 14.56
N LYS A 156 1.31 -14.03 14.18
CA LYS A 156 2.33 -13.57 15.13
C LYS A 156 1.83 -12.41 15.99
N VAL A 157 1.21 -11.40 15.38
CA VAL A 157 0.65 -10.24 16.10
C VAL A 157 -0.43 -10.69 17.08
N PHE A 158 -1.39 -11.50 16.62
CA PHE A 158 -2.48 -11.98 17.47
C PHE A 158 -2.00 -12.91 18.58
N ALA A 159 -1.01 -13.77 18.32
CA ALA A 159 -0.39 -14.58 19.37
C ALA A 159 0.33 -13.72 20.42
N ALA A 160 1.04 -12.67 20.01
CA ALA A 160 1.71 -11.74 20.92
C ALA A 160 0.70 -10.95 21.78
N TRP A 161 -0.39 -10.50 21.17
CA TRP A 161 -1.48 -9.82 21.88
C TRP A 161 -2.23 -10.75 22.83
N GLY A 162 -2.60 -11.95 22.39
CA GLY A 162 -3.21 -12.96 23.25
C GLY A 162 -2.32 -13.32 24.44
N SER A 163 -1.01 -13.46 24.21
CA SER A 163 -0.02 -13.68 25.28
C SER A 163 0.04 -12.50 26.26
N SER A 164 -0.02 -11.27 25.75
CA SER A 164 -0.03 -10.05 26.55
C SER A 164 -1.26 -9.93 27.45
N VAL A 165 -2.44 -10.26 26.91
CA VAL A 165 -3.71 -10.30 27.66
C VAL A 165 -3.67 -11.41 28.71
N ALA A 166 -3.16 -12.60 28.35
CA ALA A 166 -3.03 -13.73 29.27
C ALA A 166 -2.06 -13.45 30.43
N GLN A 167 -0.96 -12.72 30.20
CA GLN A 167 -0.02 -12.31 31.25
C GLN A 167 -0.66 -11.40 32.31
N LEU A 168 -1.70 -10.66 31.95
CA LEU A 168 -2.51 -9.86 32.87
C LEU A 168 -3.59 -10.69 33.60
N ASN A 169 -3.61 -12.01 33.41
CA ASN A 169 -4.64 -12.92 33.91
C ASN A 169 -6.06 -12.59 33.46
N ILE A 170 -6.22 -11.92 32.31
CA ILE A 170 -7.53 -11.63 31.73
C ILE A 170 -7.99 -12.86 30.92
N ASP A 171 -9.20 -13.35 31.18
CA ASP A 171 -9.86 -14.36 30.34
C ASP A 171 -11.21 -13.91 29.77
N SER A 172 -11.70 -12.75 30.21
CA SER A 172 -12.99 -12.20 29.81
C SER A 172 -12.95 -10.68 29.84
N ILE A 173 -13.68 -10.05 28.92
CA ILE A 173 -13.77 -8.59 28.75
C ILE A 173 -15.26 -8.26 28.75
N THR A 174 -15.69 -7.31 29.59
CA THR A 174 -17.10 -6.90 29.63
C THR A 174 -17.41 -5.67 28.78
N GLY A 175 -16.38 -4.91 28.39
CA GLY A 175 -16.50 -3.79 27.45
C GLY A 175 -16.19 -4.19 26.01
N ASP A 176 -15.80 -3.20 25.21
CA ASP A 176 -15.60 -3.36 23.77
C ASP A 176 -14.13 -3.63 23.39
N ILE A 177 -13.94 -4.18 22.19
CA ILE A 177 -12.65 -4.15 21.49
C ILE A 177 -12.69 -3.01 20.49
N ILE A 178 -11.90 -1.96 20.74
CA ILE A 178 -11.96 -0.69 20.02
C ILE A 178 -10.74 -0.55 19.11
N GLY A 179 -10.95 -0.35 17.80
CA GLY A 179 -9.92 0.10 16.89
C GLY A 179 -9.82 1.63 16.86
N ASP A 180 -8.74 2.21 17.37
CA ASP A 180 -8.48 3.66 17.30
C ASP A 180 -7.54 4.00 16.13
N ALA A 181 -8.12 4.51 15.04
CA ALA A 181 -7.41 4.90 13.82
C ALA A 181 -7.22 6.42 13.66
N ARG A 182 -7.52 7.23 14.69
CA ARG A 182 -7.65 8.71 14.61
C ARG A 182 -6.33 9.48 14.48
N ILE A 183 -5.21 8.79 14.23
CA ILE A 183 -3.91 9.46 14.00
C ILE A 183 -3.90 10.25 12.67
N PHE A 184 -4.76 9.88 11.72
CA PHE A 184 -4.96 10.59 10.46
C PHE A 184 -6.35 11.22 10.37
N SER A 185 -6.52 12.16 9.45
CA SER A 185 -7.80 12.80 9.18
C SER A 185 -8.80 11.83 8.55
N GLU A 186 -10.09 12.12 8.72
CA GLU A 186 -11.18 11.38 8.08
C GLU A 186 -11.34 11.72 6.58
N ASP A 187 -10.69 12.79 6.10
CA ASP A 187 -10.59 13.12 4.67
C ASP A 187 -9.44 12.34 4.01
N PHE A 188 -9.63 11.03 3.81
CA PHE A 188 -8.58 10.12 3.36
C PHE A 188 -8.60 9.81 1.85
N ILE A 189 -9.64 10.20 1.10
CA ILE A 189 -9.69 10.02 -0.37
C ILE A 189 -9.37 11.35 -1.05
N PRO A 190 -8.29 11.45 -1.84
CA PRO A 190 -7.98 12.64 -2.60
C PRO A 190 -9.12 13.03 -3.56
N TYR A 191 -9.52 14.31 -3.54
CA TYR A 191 -10.62 14.82 -4.38
C TYR A 191 -10.39 14.68 -5.89
N THR A 192 -9.14 14.50 -6.32
CA THR A 192 -8.75 14.35 -7.72
C THR A 192 -8.75 12.90 -8.21
N TRP A 193 -8.98 11.92 -7.33
CA TRP A 193 -9.09 10.52 -7.74
C TRP A 193 -10.37 10.27 -8.50
N THR A 194 -10.27 9.44 -9.54
CA THR A 194 -11.41 9.14 -10.39
C THR A 194 -12.31 8.11 -9.71
N TRP A 195 -13.62 8.25 -9.92
CA TRP A 195 -14.62 7.34 -9.34
C TRP A 195 -14.39 5.86 -9.72
N GLY A 196 -13.81 5.59 -10.90
CA GLY A 196 -13.49 4.24 -11.35
C GLY A 196 -12.35 3.58 -10.58
N GLU A 197 -11.51 4.38 -9.90
CA GLU A 197 -10.27 3.90 -9.30
C GLU A 197 -10.31 3.85 -7.78
N ILE A 198 -11.20 4.60 -7.11
CA ILE A 198 -11.23 4.74 -5.64
C ILE A 198 -11.48 3.42 -4.88
N ASN A 199 -11.95 2.37 -5.55
CA ASN A 199 -12.16 1.05 -4.94
C ASN A 199 -11.08 0.02 -5.37
N LEU A 200 -10.04 0.44 -6.09
CA LEU A 200 -8.91 -0.41 -6.48
C LEU A 200 -7.83 -0.41 -5.40
N GLY A 201 -7.06 -1.50 -5.32
CA GLY A 201 -6.09 -1.69 -4.24
C GLY A 201 -4.98 -0.62 -4.16
N TYR A 202 -4.54 -0.07 -5.29
CA TYR A 202 -3.56 1.03 -5.31
C TYR A 202 -4.15 2.38 -4.85
N SER A 203 -5.47 2.45 -4.73
CA SER A 203 -6.25 3.57 -4.20
C SER A 203 -6.83 3.25 -2.82
N ALA A 204 -6.25 2.29 -2.10
CA ALA A 204 -6.64 2.05 -0.72
C ALA A 204 -6.37 3.31 0.12
N ALA A 205 -7.40 3.75 0.85
CA ALA A 205 -7.30 4.94 1.68
C ALA A 205 -6.25 4.76 2.80
N PRO A 206 -5.45 5.80 3.12
CA PRO A 206 -4.62 5.78 4.31
C PRO A 206 -5.50 5.72 5.57
N SER A 207 -5.10 4.91 6.55
CA SER A 207 -5.77 4.77 7.83
C SER A 207 -4.74 4.64 8.94
N GLY A 208 -5.07 5.10 10.15
CA GLY A 208 -4.26 4.82 11.33
C GLY A 208 -4.14 3.33 11.64
N LEU A 209 -5.12 2.54 11.19
CA LEU A 209 -5.18 1.09 11.31
C LEU A 209 -5.45 0.47 9.93
N SER A 210 -4.38 0.21 9.18
CA SER A 210 -4.45 -0.46 7.88
C SER A 210 -4.20 -1.95 8.01
N PHE A 211 -5.20 -2.71 8.47
CA PHE A 211 -5.11 -4.16 8.55
C PHE A 211 -4.98 -4.79 7.16
N ASN A 212 -4.01 -5.67 6.97
CA ASN A 212 -3.78 -6.39 5.72
C ASN A 212 -3.68 -5.45 4.49
N GLY A 213 -2.95 -4.35 4.65
CA GLY A 213 -2.77 -3.34 3.60
C GLY A 213 -4.02 -2.52 3.29
N ASN A 214 -5.04 -2.56 4.16
CA ASN A 214 -6.37 -2.01 3.92
C ASN A 214 -7.04 -2.64 2.68
N LEU A 215 -6.76 -3.93 2.46
CA LEU A 215 -7.29 -4.72 1.36
C LEU A 215 -8.06 -5.92 1.91
N PHE A 216 -9.12 -6.26 1.18
CA PHE A 216 -9.85 -7.51 1.35
C PHE A 216 -9.88 -8.26 0.01
N ARG A 217 -10.11 -9.57 0.07
CA ARG A 217 -10.19 -10.44 -1.11
C ARG A 217 -11.62 -10.91 -1.34
N LEU A 218 -12.30 -10.30 -2.30
CA LEU A 218 -13.59 -10.80 -2.74
C LEU A 218 -13.42 -12.06 -3.62
N VAL A 219 -14.01 -13.18 -3.19
CA VAL A 219 -14.14 -14.40 -4.01
C VAL A 219 -15.61 -14.57 -4.33
N PHE A 220 -15.94 -14.77 -5.61
CA PHE A 220 -17.30 -14.95 -6.08
C PHE A 220 -17.35 -15.93 -7.25
N ASP A 221 -18.52 -16.55 -7.46
CA ASP A 221 -18.80 -17.33 -8.66
C ASP A 221 -19.39 -16.41 -9.73
N PRO A 222 -18.75 -16.24 -10.92
CA PRO A 222 -19.29 -15.41 -11.99
C PRO A 222 -20.64 -15.91 -12.52
N ASN A 223 -20.98 -17.19 -12.35
CA ASN A 223 -22.25 -17.78 -12.74
C ASN A 223 -23.39 -17.48 -11.76
N SER A 224 -23.07 -17.22 -10.49
CA SER A 224 -24.06 -16.82 -9.48
C SER A 224 -24.29 -15.31 -9.52
N LYS A 225 -25.55 -14.91 -9.53
CA LYS A 225 -25.98 -13.50 -9.38
C LYS A 225 -26.48 -13.18 -7.98
N ASP A 226 -26.17 -14.06 -7.03
CA ASP A 226 -26.62 -13.91 -5.65
C ASP A 226 -25.94 -12.72 -4.98
N LEU A 227 -26.64 -12.16 -4.00
CA LEU A 227 -26.09 -11.13 -3.13
C LEU A 227 -25.08 -11.77 -2.18
N ILE A 228 -23.84 -11.30 -2.20
CA ILE A 228 -22.78 -11.79 -1.33
C ILE A 228 -22.80 -10.96 -0.05
N ILE A 229 -23.08 -11.61 1.08
CA ILE A 229 -23.06 -11.01 2.42
C ILE A 229 -21.94 -11.66 3.22
N PRO A 230 -20.84 -10.95 3.52
CA PRO A 230 -19.75 -11.44 4.35
C PRO A 230 -20.27 -11.92 5.70
N GLN A 231 -19.87 -13.11 6.11
CA GLN A 231 -20.14 -13.64 7.44
C GLN A 231 -18.98 -13.31 8.39
N ALA A 232 -19.26 -13.37 9.70
CA ALA A 232 -18.23 -13.24 10.72
C ALA A 232 -17.18 -14.35 10.54
N GLY A 233 -15.94 -13.97 10.23
CA GLY A 233 -14.83 -14.90 9.97
C GLY A 233 -14.37 -14.97 8.51
N ASP A 234 -15.12 -14.39 7.57
CA ASP A 234 -14.70 -14.31 6.17
C ASP A 234 -13.61 -13.24 6.00
N LEU A 235 -12.38 -13.53 6.42
CA LEU A 235 -11.24 -12.60 6.29
C LEU A 235 -11.07 -12.08 4.85
N ALA A 236 -11.43 -12.91 3.87
CA ALA A 236 -11.49 -12.54 2.47
C ALA A 236 -12.54 -11.42 2.21
N LEU A 237 -13.70 -11.42 2.86
CA LEU A 237 -14.84 -10.56 2.54
C LEU A 237 -15.06 -9.36 3.48
N THR A 238 -14.09 -9.02 4.33
CA THR A 238 -14.32 -8.09 5.45
C THR A 238 -14.34 -6.60 5.05
N HIS A 239 -15.54 -6.12 4.68
CA HIS A 239 -16.01 -4.80 5.11
C HIS A 239 -17.28 -5.05 5.94
N PRO A 240 -17.28 -4.81 7.26
CA PRO A 240 -18.42 -5.15 8.10
C PRO A 240 -19.68 -4.42 7.58
N ASN A 241 -20.80 -5.14 7.57
CA ASN A 241 -22.10 -4.66 7.11
C ASN A 241 -22.19 -4.28 5.61
N SER A 242 -21.27 -4.74 4.77
CA SER A 242 -21.36 -4.55 3.32
C SER A 242 -22.01 -5.72 2.61
N ALA A 243 -22.89 -5.43 1.65
CA ALA A 243 -23.45 -6.41 0.72
C ALA A 243 -22.90 -6.13 -0.69
N TYR A 244 -22.50 -7.19 -1.39
CA TYR A 244 -21.93 -7.11 -2.74
C TYR A 244 -22.88 -7.74 -3.75
N LEU A 245 -23.37 -6.93 -4.69
CA LEU A 245 -24.22 -7.40 -5.77
C LEU A 245 -23.36 -7.78 -6.98
N ASN A 246 -23.36 -9.05 -7.35
CA ASN A 246 -22.68 -9.51 -8.55
C ASN A 246 -23.49 -9.16 -9.81
N GLN A 247 -22.98 -8.21 -10.60
CA GLN A 247 -23.54 -7.78 -11.89
C GLN A 247 -22.56 -8.01 -13.05
N THR A 248 -21.63 -8.96 -12.91
CA THR A 248 -20.70 -9.29 -13.98
C THR A 248 -21.40 -10.04 -15.10
N ALA A 249 -20.81 -10.02 -16.29
CA ALA A 249 -21.20 -10.85 -17.42
C ALA A 249 -20.03 -11.76 -17.84
N ILE A 250 -20.34 -12.92 -18.40
CA ILE A 250 -19.32 -13.87 -18.88
C ILE A 250 -19.13 -13.65 -20.38
N TYR A 251 -17.89 -13.47 -20.81
CA TYR A 251 -17.51 -13.25 -22.22
C TYR A 251 -16.19 -13.97 -22.56
N ASP A 252 -15.96 -14.26 -23.85
CA ASP A 252 -14.66 -14.70 -24.37
C ASP A 252 -13.74 -13.48 -24.61
N ALA A 253 -13.40 -12.78 -23.54
CA ALA A 253 -12.57 -11.57 -23.54
C ALA A 253 -11.63 -11.55 -22.32
N ASP A 254 -10.86 -10.47 -22.14
CA ASP A 254 -10.10 -10.25 -20.91
C ASP A 254 -11.03 -9.93 -19.72
N ASP A 255 -10.56 -10.27 -18.52
CA ASP A 255 -11.24 -9.90 -17.29
C ASP A 255 -11.20 -8.39 -17.08
N GLU A 256 -12.36 -7.79 -16.87
CA GLU A 256 -12.50 -6.38 -16.58
C GLU A 256 -13.47 -6.26 -15.40
N LEU A 257 -12.95 -6.03 -14.19
CA LEU A 257 -13.74 -6.04 -12.96
C LEU A 257 -13.64 -4.72 -12.20
N TYR A 258 -14.81 -4.20 -11.83
CA TYR A 258 -14.95 -2.97 -11.08
C TYR A 258 -15.76 -3.20 -9.82
N LEU A 259 -15.21 -2.78 -8.69
CA LEU A 259 -15.98 -2.60 -7.47
C LEU A 259 -16.52 -1.17 -7.44
N VAL A 260 -17.85 -1.02 -7.44
CA VAL A 260 -18.53 0.26 -7.57
C VAL A 260 -19.39 0.54 -6.36
N GLY A 261 -19.25 1.73 -5.80
CA GLY A 261 -20.10 2.24 -4.73
C GLY A 261 -19.38 3.30 -3.90
N PHE A 262 -20.15 4.10 -3.16
CA PHE A 262 -19.59 5.14 -2.31
C PHE A 262 -18.63 4.57 -1.27
N PRO A 263 -17.54 5.29 -0.94
CA PRO A 263 -16.73 4.99 0.24
C PRO A 263 -17.62 4.78 1.47
N ASN A 264 -17.31 3.80 2.30
CA ASN A 264 -18.08 3.42 3.51
C ASN A 264 -19.55 3.01 3.31
N SER A 265 -20.01 2.87 2.06
CA SER A 265 -21.35 2.36 1.77
C SER A 265 -21.48 0.89 2.19
N SER A 266 -22.61 0.55 2.81
CA SER A 266 -23.04 -0.83 3.08
C SER A 266 -23.43 -1.60 1.81
N GLU A 267 -23.51 -0.93 0.66
CA GLU A 267 -23.81 -1.58 -0.62
C GLU A 267 -22.72 -1.29 -1.65
N LYS A 268 -22.24 -2.35 -2.28
CA LYS A 268 -21.27 -2.32 -3.36
C LYS A 268 -21.75 -3.21 -4.51
N LYS A 269 -21.34 -2.86 -5.74
CA LYS A 269 -21.65 -3.61 -6.96
C LYS A 269 -20.37 -4.09 -7.59
N ILE A 270 -20.35 -5.33 -8.04
CA ILE A 270 -19.26 -5.90 -8.84
C ILE A 270 -19.73 -5.85 -10.29
N ARG A 271 -19.00 -5.16 -11.16
CA ARG A 271 -19.38 -4.94 -12.56
C ARG A 271 -18.26 -5.30 -13.51
N GLY A 272 -18.64 -5.54 -14.76
CA GLY A 272 -17.72 -5.77 -15.88
C GLY A 272 -17.79 -7.22 -16.38
N THR A 273 -16.70 -7.73 -16.93
CA THR A 273 -16.64 -9.01 -17.63
C THR A 273 -15.68 -9.98 -16.96
N VAL A 274 -16.07 -11.25 -16.94
CA VAL A 274 -15.22 -12.37 -16.53
C VAL A 274 -15.08 -13.33 -17.71
N ARG A 275 -13.86 -13.80 -17.95
CA ARG A 275 -13.55 -14.76 -19.00
C ARG A 275 -14.26 -16.08 -18.75
N GLU A 276 -14.72 -16.73 -19.80
CA GLU A 276 -15.27 -18.09 -19.70
C GLU A 276 -14.18 -19.08 -19.23
N GLY A 277 -14.45 -19.85 -18.17
CA GLY A 277 -13.58 -20.92 -17.66
C GLY A 277 -12.61 -20.55 -16.53
N THR A 278 -12.71 -19.35 -15.95
CA THR A 278 -12.00 -18.94 -14.71
C THR A 278 -12.67 -19.44 -13.44
#